data_AF-A0A948SYN4-F1
#
_entry.id   AF-A0A948SYN4-F1
#
_cell.length_a   1.000
_cell.length_b   1.000
_cell.length_c   1.000
_cell.angle_alpha   90.00
_cell.angle_beta   90.00
_cell.angle_gamma   90.00
#
_symmetry.space_group_name_H-M   'P 1'
#
loop_
_entity.id
_entity.type
_entity.pdbx_description
1 polymer ?
#
loop_
_entity_poly.entity_id
_entity_poly.type
_entity_poly.pdbx_seq_one_letter_code
_entity_poly.pdbx_strand_id
1 'polypeptide(L)'
;MRPPGWIVKGGELTVRDSAVAKSALKIYHEPPLRGGSGSTMGVYGQFEIEITDFKEDPASDAACEIFFDIRGPVNFYEMAVVLFEEDFMVRYFRIPWYKDLPTEERRIWKEKRPLFIRWALMKAEEKIKKQIQDVKISVHFEGDAAWAEKVEQGLLRPSSEERSPNLFILKL
;
A
#
# COMPACT_ATOMS: atom_id res chain seq x y z
N MET A 1 -22.34 26.88 -5.93
CA MET A 1 -22.65 26.92 -4.49
C MET A 1 -21.45 26.37 -3.73
N ARG A 2 -20.97 27.07 -2.69
CA ARG A 2 -19.81 26.69 -1.85
C ARG A 2 -20.31 26.30 -0.45
N PRO A 3 -19.68 25.35 0.27
CA PRO A 3 -20.13 24.96 1.61
C PRO A 3 -19.91 26.09 2.62
N PRO A 4 -20.81 26.26 3.61
CA PRO A 4 -20.67 27.27 4.65
C PRO A 4 -19.50 26.93 5.59
N GLY A 5 -18.73 27.94 6.02
CA GLY A 5 -17.81 27.82 7.15
C GLY A 5 -16.39 28.37 6.99
N TRP A 6 -16.00 28.85 5.80
CA TRP A 6 -14.62 29.28 5.54
C TRP A 6 -14.54 30.80 5.38
N ILE A 7 -13.67 31.45 6.16
CA ILE A 7 -13.30 32.86 5.98
C ILE A 7 -11.82 32.90 5.65
N VAL A 8 -11.48 33.49 4.51
CA VAL A 8 -10.09 33.78 4.12
C VAL A 8 -9.79 35.22 4.51
N LYS A 9 -8.86 35.42 5.43
CA LYS A 9 -8.20 36.72 5.63
C LYS A 9 -6.69 36.48 5.58
N GLY A 10 -6.00 37.13 4.63
CA GLY A 10 -4.57 37.35 4.71
C GLY A 10 -3.64 36.13 4.59
N GLY A 11 -4.04 35.04 3.94
CA GLY A 11 -3.12 33.98 3.55
C GLY A 11 -2.78 32.92 4.61
N GLU A 12 -3.40 32.96 5.79
CA GLU A 12 -3.34 31.86 6.76
C GLU A 12 -4.73 31.29 7.03
N LEU A 13 -4.79 29.96 7.08
CA LEU A 13 -6.02 29.20 7.23
C LEU A 13 -6.15 28.77 8.70
N THR A 14 -6.83 29.59 9.51
CA THR A 14 -7.13 29.26 10.90
C THR A 14 -8.55 28.73 11.04
N VAL A 15 -8.68 27.49 11.53
CA VAL A 15 -9.96 26.86 11.88
C VAL A 15 -10.48 27.50 13.18
N ARG A 16 -11.70 28.03 13.13
CA ARG A 16 -12.43 28.46 14.34
C ARG A 16 -12.86 27.26 15.16
N ASP A 17 -12.63 27.34 16.45
CA ASP A 17 -13.01 26.40 17.51
C ASP A 17 -14.28 25.60 17.20
N SER A 18 -14.08 24.31 16.96
CA SER A 18 -15.12 23.31 17.08
C SER A 18 -14.60 22.22 18.01
N ALA A 19 -15.35 21.95 19.07
CA ALA A 19 -15.02 21.04 20.17
C ALA A 19 -14.99 19.55 19.77
N VAL A 20 -14.57 19.24 18.54
CA VAL A 20 -14.43 17.89 17.98
C VAL A 20 -12.96 17.53 17.69
N ALA A 21 -12.02 18.46 17.89
CA ALA A 21 -10.58 18.25 17.66
C ALA A 21 -9.78 17.94 18.95
N LYS A 22 -10.27 17.04 19.82
CA LYS A 22 -9.58 16.67 21.07
C LYS A 22 -9.49 15.17 21.39
N SER A 23 -9.52 14.29 20.38
CA SER A 23 -9.32 12.84 20.62
C SER A 23 -8.20 12.20 19.80
N ALA A 24 -7.30 12.97 19.20
CA ALA A 24 -6.19 12.42 18.41
C ALA A 24 -4.85 13.06 18.81
N LEU A 25 -4.45 12.94 20.08
CA LEU A 25 -3.06 13.11 20.53
C LEU A 25 -2.93 12.70 22.01
N LYS A 26 -2.73 11.41 22.23
CA LYS A 26 -2.05 10.88 23.43
C LYS A 26 -1.44 9.52 23.08
N ILE A 27 -0.34 9.53 22.34
CA ILE A 27 0.60 8.42 22.33
C ILE A 27 1.53 8.68 23.51
N TYR A 28 1.25 8.02 24.63
CA TYR A 28 2.26 7.73 25.65
C TYR A 28 2.17 6.23 25.88
N HIS A 29 3.10 5.48 25.29
CA HIS A 29 3.45 4.16 25.80
C HIS A 29 4.89 4.26 26.31
N GLU A 30 5.04 4.05 27.61
CA GLU A 30 6.33 3.81 28.26
C GLU A 30 7.03 2.61 27.59
N PRO A 31 8.38 2.59 27.54
CA PRO A 31 9.10 1.42 27.04
C PRO A 31 8.93 0.26 28.03
N PRO A 32 8.53 -0.95 27.60
CA PRO A 32 8.59 -2.10 28.48
C PRO A 32 10.06 -2.45 28.76
N LEU A 33 10.33 -2.73 30.03
CA LEU A 33 11.62 -3.10 30.59
C LEU A 33 12.24 -4.30 29.84
N ARG A 34 13.56 -4.24 29.66
CA ARG A 34 14.42 -5.34 29.22
C ARG A 34 14.12 -6.63 30.00
N GLY A 35 13.90 -7.73 29.27
CA GLY A 35 14.06 -9.09 29.76
C GLY A 35 13.06 -10.06 29.17
N GLY A 36 13.49 -10.94 28.26
CA GLY A 36 12.69 -12.07 27.81
C GLY A 36 13.10 -12.60 26.45
N SER A 37 13.49 -13.87 26.40
CA SER A 37 13.94 -14.63 25.23
C SER A 37 13.03 -14.49 24.01
N GLY A 38 13.67 -14.41 22.84
CA GLY A 38 13.04 -14.38 21.52
C GLY A 38 11.97 -15.46 21.36
N SER A 39 10.73 -15.02 21.41
CA SER A 39 9.58 -15.76 20.93
C SER A 39 9.14 -15.02 19.67
N THR A 40 9.37 -15.59 18.50
CA THR A 40 8.67 -15.15 17.28
C THR A 40 7.20 -15.39 17.53
N MET A 41 6.50 -14.39 18.06
CA MET A 41 5.05 -14.42 18.19
C MET A 41 4.51 -14.57 16.77
N GLY A 42 3.94 -15.73 16.46
CA GLY A 42 3.34 -15.94 15.15
C GLY A 42 2.23 -14.90 14.93
N VAL A 43 2.16 -14.38 13.71
CA VAL A 43 1.03 -13.54 13.31
C VAL A 43 -0.15 -14.47 13.09
N TYR A 44 -1.09 -14.49 14.03
CA TYR A 44 -2.28 -15.33 13.94
C TYR A 44 -3.54 -14.47 13.85
N GLY A 45 -4.51 -14.89 13.06
CA GLY A 45 -5.83 -14.28 12.97
C GLY A 45 -6.22 -13.83 11.57
N GLN A 46 -7.33 -13.09 11.50
CA GLN A 46 -7.88 -12.58 10.26
C GLN A 46 -7.45 -11.13 10.03
N PHE A 47 -6.90 -10.86 8.85
CA PHE A 47 -6.52 -9.53 8.39
C PHE A 47 -7.41 -9.11 7.22
N GLU A 48 -7.88 -7.88 7.28
CA GLU A 48 -8.54 -7.19 6.18
C GLU A 48 -7.51 -6.31 5.48
N ILE A 49 -7.35 -6.50 4.17
CA ILE A 49 -6.44 -5.74 3.32
C ILE A 49 -7.30 -4.99 2.32
N GLU A 50 -7.40 -3.67 2.47
CA GLU A 50 -8.22 -2.80 1.65
C GLU A 50 -7.35 -1.92 0.75
N ILE A 51 -7.57 -1.95 -0.56
CA ILE A 51 -6.94 -1.02 -1.49
C ILE A 51 -7.63 0.34 -1.36
N THR A 52 -6.90 1.33 -0.88
CA THR A 52 -7.44 2.68 -0.65
C THR A 52 -7.15 3.64 -1.78
N ASP A 53 -6.03 3.45 -2.49
CA ASP A 53 -5.65 4.30 -3.63
C ASP A 53 -4.72 3.57 -4.61
N PHE A 54 -4.72 4.04 -5.86
CA PHE A 54 -3.82 3.60 -6.93
C PHE A 54 -3.35 4.85 -7.67
N LYS A 55 -2.05 5.14 -7.61
CA LYS A 55 -1.45 6.28 -8.30
C LYS A 55 -0.61 5.80 -9.48
N GLU A 56 -1.01 6.24 -10.68
CA GLU A 56 -0.21 6.18 -11.90
C GLU A 56 0.66 7.44 -11.96
N ASP A 57 1.97 7.32 -12.20
CA ASP A 57 2.93 8.45 -12.24
C ASP A 57 2.93 9.31 -10.95
N PRO A 58 3.28 8.72 -9.79
CA PRO A 58 3.48 9.47 -8.56
C PRO A 58 4.63 10.49 -8.71
N ALA A 59 4.70 11.47 -7.80
CA ALA A 59 5.82 12.43 -7.78
C ALA A 59 7.17 11.82 -7.33
N SER A 60 7.22 10.52 -7.03
CA SER A 60 8.40 9.74 -6.66
C SER A 60 9.07 9.12 -7.89
N ASP A 61 10.21 8.44 -7.73
CA ASP A 61 10.89 7.67 -8.80
C ASP A 61 10.20 6.33 -9.11
N ALA A 62 8.90 6.21 -8.81
CA ALA A 62 8.09 5.03 -9.05
C ALA A 62 7.18 5.23 -10.26
N ALA A 63 6.94 4.18 -11.02
CA ALA A 63 5.96 4.20 -12.10
C ALA A 63 4.52 4.16 -11.55
N CYS A 64 4.29 3.40 -10.49
CA CYS A 64 3.00 3.41 -9.80
C CYS A 64 3.12 3.05 -8.32
N GLU A 65 2.15 3.53 -7.54
CA GLU A 65 2.01 3.23 -6.10
C GLU A 65 0.60 2.68 -5.83
N ILE A 66 0.52 1.60 -5.05
CA ILE A 66 -0.75 1.04 -4.57
C ILE A 66 -0.77 1.11 -3.05
N PHE A 67 -1.81 1.73 -2.51
CA PHE A 67 -1.99 1.97 -1.09
C PHE A 67 -2.94 0.94 -0.50
N PHE A 68 -2.54 0.38 0.63
CA PHE A 68 -3.30 -0.59 1.39
C PHE A 68 -3.51 -0.11 2.82
N ASP A 69 -4.75 -0.19 3.27
CA ASP A 69 -5.10 -0.20 4.68
C ASP A 69 -5.18 -1.66 5.16
N ILE A 70 -4.38 -2.00 6.17
CA ILE A 70 -4.33 -3.34 6.74
C ILE A 70 -4.92 -3.27 8.15
N ARG A 71 -6.05 -3.95 8.36
CA ARG A 71 -6.71 -4.09 9.65
C ARG A 71 -6.55 -5.52 10.14
N GLY A 72 -6.05 -5.68 11.36
CA GLY A 72 -5.78 -6.99 11.95
C GLY A 72 -6.52 -7.20 13.26
N PRO A 73 -6.28 -8.34 13.92
CA PRO A 73 -6.84 -8.58 15.24
C PRO A 73 -6.28 -7.60 16.28
N VAL A 74 -7.05 -7.35 17.35
CA VAL A 74 -6.61 -6.55 18.52
C VAL A 74 -6.21 -5.11 18.16
N ASN A 75 -7.11 -4.36 17.51
CA ASN A 75 -6.91 -2.96 17.13
C ASN A 75 -5.65 -2.70 16.27
N PHE A 76 -5.14 -3.73 15.59
CA PHE A 76 -4.04 -3.56 14.64
C PHE A 76 -4.52 -2.78 13.43
N TYR A 77 -3.82 -1.68 13.13
CA TYR A 77 -4.02 -0.90 11.92
C TYR A 77 -2.66 -0.45 11.41
N GLU A 78 -2.41 -0.70 10.13
CA GLU A 78 -1.20 -0.28 9.44
C GLU A 78 -1.53 0.15 8.01
N MET A 79 -0.83 1.16 7.53
CA MET A 79 -0.82 1.53 6.11
C MET A 79 0.41 0.92 5.45
N ALA A 80 0.23 0.28 4.30
CA ALA A 80 1.31 -0.19 3.45
C ALA A 80 1.21 0.44 2.05
N VAL A 81 2.34 0.76 1.47
CA VAL A 81 2.45 1.28 0.10
C VAL A 81 3.37 0.37 -0.67
N VAL A 82 2.87 -0.24 -1.74
CA VAL A 82 3.70 -0.98 -2.69
C VAL A 82 4.06 -0.06 -3.83
N LEU A 83 5.36 0.13 -4.06
CA LEU A 83 5.89 0.97 -5.12
C LEU A 83 6.50 0.10 -6.21
N PHE A 84 6.08 0.30 -7.45
CA PHE A 84 6.72 -0.30 -8.60
C PHE A 84 7.69 0.71 -9.19
N GLU A 85 8.99 0.43 -9.07
CA GLU A 85 10.04 1.31 -9.57
C GLU A 85 9.97 1.43 -11.10
N GLU A 86 10.32 2.60 -11.65
CA GLU A 86 10.29 2.80 -13.09
C GLU A 86 11.14 1.78 -13.84
N ASP A 87 12.30 1.42 -13.30
CA ASP A 87 13.23 0.46 -13.89
C ASP A 87 12.63 -0.95 -14.02
N PHE A 88 11.88 -1.40 -13.01
CA PHE A 88 11.17 -2.67 -12.97
C PHE A 88 10.17 -2.71 -14.11
N MET A 89 9.40 -1.63 -14.26
CA MET A 89 8.37 -1.53 -15.27
C MET A 89 8.96 -1.50 -16.69
N VAL A 90 10.02 -0.72 -16.90
CA VAL A 90 10.74 -0.64 -18.17
C VAL A 90 11.30 -2.00 -18.57
N ARG A 91 12.00 -2.67 -17.65
CA ARG A 91 12.73 -3.90 -17.97
C ARG A 91 11.81 -5.12 -18.05
N TYR A 92 10.78 -5.18 -17.21
CA TYR A 92 9.84 -6.31 -17.18
C TYR A 92 8.88 -6.27 -18.38
N PHE A 93 8.21 -5.15 -18.62
CA PHE A 93 7.25 -5.04 -19.73
C PHE A 93 7.91 -4.69 -21.06
N ARG A 94 9.18 -4.30 -21.06
CA ARG A 94 9.89 -3.76 -22.22
C ARG A 94 9.18 -2.55 -22.84
N ILE A 95 8.43 -1.82 -22.02
CA ILE A 95 7.74 -0.59 -22.39
C ILE A 95 8.56 0.56 -21.80
N PRO A 96 9.08 1.48 -22.62
CA PRO A 96 9.73 2.68 -22.09
C PRO A 96 8.78 3.42 -21.14
N TRP A 97 9.22 3.70 -19.92
CA TRP A 97 8.42 4.49 -18.98
C TRP A 97 8.77 5.96 -19.17
N TYR A 98 7.77 6.76 -19.52
CA TYR A 98 7.88 8.20 -19.61
C TYR A 98 6.69 8.79 -18.85
N LYS A 99 6.89 9.91 -18.13
CA LYS A 99 5.79 10.64 -17.47
C LYS A 99 4.63 10.94 -18.42
N ASP A 100 4.95 11.15 -19.70
CA ASP A 100 3.98 11.29 -20.79
C ASP A 100 3.97 10.08 -21.74
N LEU A 101 3.54 8.92 -21.25
CA LEU A 101 3.32 7.75 -22.11
C LEU A 101 2.34 8.08 -23.26
N PRO A 102 2.65 7.70 -24.52
CA PRO A 102 1.70 7.63 -25.61
C PRO A 102 0.41 6.89 -25.23
N THR A 103 -0.71 7.28 -25.83
CA THR A 103 -2.05 6.73 -25.52
C THR A 103 -2.12 5.20 -25.62
N GLU A 104 -1.44 4.61 -26.60
CA GLU A 104 -1.41 3.16 -26.79
C GLU A 104 -0.67 2.44 -25.65
N GLU A 105 0.45 3.00 -25.18
CA GLU A 105 1.19 2.45 -24.05
C GLU A 105 0.34 2.57 -22.77
N ARG A 106 -0.29 3.72 -22.51
CA ARG A 106 -1.24 3.86 -21.38
C ARG A 106 -2.38 2.84 -21.42
N ARG A 107 -2.84 2.43 -22.61
CA ARG A 107 -3.88 1.39 -22.74
C ARG A 107 -3.38 0.05 -22.20
N ILE A 108 -2.17 -0.36 -22.59
CA ILE A 108 -1.54 -1.60 -22.11
C ILE A 108 -1.43 -1.58 -20.58
N TRP A 109 -1.08 -0.44 -20.00
CA TRP A 109 -1.01 -0.25 -18.56
C TRP A 109 -2.34 -0.45 -17.85
N LYS A 110 -3.42 0.16 -18.38
CA LYS A 110 -4.77 -0.02 -17.84
C LYS A 110 -5.24 -1.47 -17.92
N GLU A 111 -4.93 -2.17 -19.01
CA GLU A 111 -5.23 -3.59 -19.18
C GLU A 111 -4.46 -4.47 -18.17
N LYS A 112 -3.24 -4.06 -17.78
CA LYS A 112 -2.40 -4.75 -16.80
C LYS A 112 -2.69 -4.38 -15.35
N ARG A 113 -3.60 -3.43 -15.07
CA ARG A 113 -3.94 -3.02 -13.69
C ARG A 113 -4.30 -4.18 -12.74
N PRO A 114 -5.09 -5.19 -13.14
CA PRO A 114 -5.36 -6.34 -12.27
C PRO A 114 -4.10 -7.14 -11.89
N LEU A 115 -3.09 -7.17 -12.78
CA LEU A 115 -1.82 -7.83 -12.53
C LEU A 115 -1.01 -7.07 -11.47
N PHE A 116 -0.95 -5.73 -11.56
CA PHE A 116 -0.29 -4.90 -10.54
C PHE A 116 -0.91 -5.05 -9.16
N ILE A 117 -2.24 -5.06 -9.11
CA ILE A 117 -2.97 -5.31 -7.85
C ILE A 117 -2.59 -6.68 -7.28
N ARG A 118 -2.54 -7.73 -8.11
CA ARG A 118 -2.15 -9.08 -7.67
C ARG A 118 -0.73 -9.12 -7.12
N TRP A 119 0.22 -8.49 -7.81
CA TRP A 119 1.62 -8.39 -7.36
C TRP A 119 1.72 -7.63 -6.04
N ALA A 120 1.06 -6.48 -5.95
CA ALA A 120 1.10 -5.65 -4.76
C ALA A 120 0.44 -6.33 -3.55
N LEU A 121 -0.69 -7.02 -3.75
CA LEU A 121 -1.34 -7.78 -2.70
C LEU A 121 -0.41 -8.88 -2.16
N MET A 122 0.32 -9.57 -3.04
CA MET A 122 1.31 -10.56 -2.60
C MET A 122 2.43 -9.96 -1.75
N LYS A 123 2.91 -8.76 -2.08
CA LYS A 123 3.91 -8.04 -1.28
C LYS A 123 3.34 -7.58 0.06
N ALA A 124 2.10 -7.08 0.08
CA ALA A 124 1.41 -6.72 1.31
C ALA A 124 1.21 -7.96 2.23
N GLU A 125 0.79 -9.09 1.69
CA GLU A 125 0.67 -10.34 2.45
C GLU A 125 2.02 -10.84 2.99
N GLU A 126 3.08 -10.75 2.19
CA GLU A 126 4.44 -11.11 2.61
C GLU A 126 4.90 -10.24 3.77
N LYS A 127 4.63 -8.93 3.72
CA LYS A 127 4.88 -7.99 4.82
C LYS A 127 4.17 -8.43 6.10
N ILE A 128 2.88 -8.78 6.04
CA ILE A 128 2.11 -9.26 7.21
C ILE A 128 2.73 -10.56 7.75
N LYS A 129 2.94 -11.55 6.87
CA LYS A 129 3.47 -12.88 7.24
C LYS A 129 4.87 -12.82 7.87
N LYS A 130 5.72 -11.91 7.36
CA LYS A 130 7.11 -11.74 7.82
C LYS A 130 7.28 -10.62 8.86
N GLN A 131 6.21 -9.93 9.25
CA GLN A 131 6.23 -8.80 10.19
C GLN A 131 7.22 -7.68 9.78
N ILE A 132 7.34 -7.43 8.48
CA ILE A 132 8.19 -6.36 7.95
C ILE A 132 7.60 -5.03 8.42
N GLN A 133 8.40 -4.16 9.04
CA GLN A 133 7.92 -2.90 9.62
C GLN A 133 7.86 -1.74 8.61
N ASP A 134 8.42 -1.91 7.42
CA ASP A 134 8.52 -0.85 6.43
C ASP A 134 7.16 -0.49 5.84
N VAL A 135 6.77 0.78 5.93
CA VAL A 135 5.54 1.29 5.31
C VAL A 135 5.59 1.14 3.79
N LYS A 136 6.77 1.33 3.20
CA LYS A 136 7.00 1.28 1.76
C LYS A 136 7.69 -0.03 1.37
N ILE A 137 7.12 -0.73 0.40
CA ILE A 137 7.67 -1.95 -0.16
C ILE A 137 7.99 -1.67 -1.63
N SER A 138 9.27 -1.56 -1.97
CA SER A 138 9.71 -1.43 -3.35
C SER A 138 9.64 -2.77 -4.08
N VAL A 139 9.20 -2.73 -5.34
CA VAL A 139 9.30 -3.80 -6.32
C VAL A 139 10.31 -3.34 -7.38
N HIS A 140 11.46 -4.02 -7.42
CA HIS A 140 12.59 -3.65 -8.29
C HIS A 140 13.05 -4.84 -9.15
N PHE A 141 13.59 -4.58 -10.35
CA PHE A 141 13.81 -5.65 -11.35
C PHE A 141 14.69 -6.78 -10.84
N GLU A 142 15.81 -6.44 -10.21
CA GLU A 142 16.84 -7.39 -9.80
C GLU A 142 16.39 -8.35 -8.70
N GLY A 143 15.50 -7.89 -7.82
CA GLY A 143 14.95 -8.70 -6.73
C GLY A 143 13.68 -9.46 -7.12
N ASP A 144 12.87 -8.87 -8.00
CA ASP A 144 11.46 -9.27 -8.12
C ASP A 144 11.05 -9.80 -9.49
N ALA A 145 11.86 -9.69 -10.54
CA ALA A 145 11.45 -10.13 -11.88
C ALA A 145 11.04 -11.60 -11.93
N ALA A 146 11.83 -12.50 -11.34
CA ALA A 146 11.53 -13.93 -11.29
C ALA A 146 10.32 -14.26 -10.43
N TRP A 147 10.03 -13.44 -9.41
CA TRP A 147 8.81 -13.57 -8.61
C TRP A 147 7.59 -13.11 -9.40
N ALA A 148 7.67 -11.93 -10.03
CA ALA A 148 6.60 -11.33 -10.81
C ALA A 148 6.15 -12.27 -11.96
N GLU A 149 7.12 -12.89 -12.64
CA GLU A 149 6.87 -13.88 -13.69
C GLU A 149 6.08 -15.09 -13.16
N LYS A 150 6.46 -15.62 -11.99
CA LYS A 150 5.72 -16.74 -11.36
C LYS A 150 4.29 -16.34 -10.99
N VAL A 151 4.06 -15.08 -10.58
CA VAL A 151 2.71 -14.59 -10.29
C VAL A 151 1.89 -14.40 -11.56
N GLU A 152 2.49 -13.89 -12.63
CA GLU A 152 1.84 -13.73 -13.94
C GLU A 152 1.45 -15.09 -14.53
N GLN A 153 2.32 -16.09 -14.43
CA GLN A 153 2.07 -17.47 -14.81
C GLN A 153 1.09 -18.21 -13.87
N GLY A 154 0.71 -17.59 -12.75
CA GLY A 154 -0.21 -18.16 -11.77
C GLY A 154 0.37 -19.29 -10.93
N LEU A 155 1.70 -19.49 -10.97
CA LEU A 155 2.47 -20.40 -10.11
C LEU A 155 2.56 -19.91 -8.67
N LEU A 156 2.48 -18.59 -8.50
CA LEU A 156 2.30 -17.92 -7.21
C LEU A 156 1.00 -17.12 -7.25
N ARG A 157 0.27 -17.12 -6.13
CA ARG A 157 -1.01 -16.41 -5.99
C ARG A 157 -1.12 -15.80 -4.60
N PRO A 158 -1.83 -14.67 -4.46
CA PRO A 158 -2.27 -14.20 -3.15
C PRO A 158 -2.97 -15.32 -2.37
N SER A 159 -2.71 -15.41 -1.07
CA SER A 159 -3.38 -16.35 -0.18
C SER A 159 -4.71 -15.82 0.33
N SER A 160 -4.93 -14.50 0.25
CA SER A 160 -6.16 -13.85 0.65
C SER A 160 -7.33 -14.17 -0.27
N GLU A 161 -8.52 -14.22 0.32
CA GLU A 161 -9.79 -14.38 -0.39
C GLU A 161 -10.35 -12.99 -0.74
N GLU A 162 -10.72 -12.76 -2.00
CA GLU A 162 -11.41 -11.54 -2.41
C GLU A 162 -12.83 -11.53 -1.84
N ARG A 163 -13.18 -10.47 -1.11
CA ARG A 163 -14.54 -10.22 -0.58
C ARG A 163 -15.30 -9.19 -1.39
N SER A 164 -14.58 -8.16 -1.87
CA SER A 164 -15.08 -7.13 -2.75
C SER A 164 -13.94 -6.64 -3.66
N PRO A 165 -14.20 -5.83 -4.70
CA PRO A 165 -13.19 -5.42 -5.67
C PRO A 165 -11.90 -4.80 -5.07
N ASN A 166 -11.99 -4.23 -3.87
CA ASN A 166 -10.86 -3.61 -3.17
C ASN A 166 -10.58 -4.23 -1.80
N LEU A 167 -11.32 -5.27 -1.37
CA LEU A 167 -11.20 -5.83 -0.02
C LEU A 167 -10.84 -7.32 -0.08
N PHE A 168 -9.72 -7.66 0.55
CA PHE A 168 -9.18 -9.00 0.61
C PHE A 168 -9.03 -9.46 2.06
N ILE A 169 -9.29 -10.74 2.32
CA ILE A 169 -9.21 -11.33 3.66
C ILE A 169 -8.12 -12.37 3.70
N LEU A 170 -7.08 -12.10 4.50
CA LEU A 170 -5.99 -13.02 4.78
C LEU A 170 -6.22 -13.71 6.13
N LYS A 171 -6.12 -15.04 6.16
CA LYS A 171 -6.21 -15.84 7.40
C LYS A 171 -4.84 -16.46 7.66
N LEU A 172 -4.27 -16.21 8.85
CA LEU A 172 -2.96 -16.71 9.29
C LEU A 172 -3.07 -17.56 10.55
#